data_AF-A0A950D3S5-F1
#
_entry.id   AF-A0A950D3S5-F1
#
_cell.length_a   1.000
_cell.length_b   1.000
_cell.length_c   1.000
_cell.angle_alpha   90.00
_cell.angle_beta   90.00
_cell.angle_gamma   90.00
#
_symmetry.space_group_name_H-M   'P 1'
#
loop_
_entity.id
_entity.type
_entity.pdbx_description
1 polymer ?
#
loop_
_entity_poly.entity_id
_entity_poly.type
_entity_poly.pdbx_seq_one_letter_code
_entity_poly.pdbx_strand_id
1 'polypeptide(L)'
;ALKHGQPRARMRYSEFCCHAPQTRYTGFGPMRKQMAKVHAPHLGSSYLAEVAFEATTDREGSPDWMMVYSPGPKARAEFQAFTRKGGPVPRDIELALFEPKPEPEPEPEPTGLEKELVERGVTRVVAAELVRDVPAERIRRQVEVVDWLRETKPKRVKDLGAYLADAIRKDFAAPAGFKGQAERAEAEATARAEQDQQEQARRAKAREREERDRVRVYWEALPPERQAALDAAALAGADPADRAAYEAATAPQVRRMLRAGLRDAHIRRLLGLPAAD
;
A
#
# COMPACT_ATOMS: atom_id res chain seq x y z
N ALA A 1 -12.06 -11.26 50.15
CA ALA A 1 -13.22 -10.76 49.39
C ALA A 1 -14.42 -11.70 49.47
N LEU A 2 -14.40 -12.86 48.80
CA LEU A 2 -15.58 -13.75 48.66
C LEU A 2 -16.19 -14.22 50.00
N LYS A 3 -15.36 -14.61 50.98
CA LYS A 3 -15.81 -14.98 52.34
C LYS A 3 -16.62 -13.89 53.06
N HIS A 4 -16.33 -12.62 52.76
CA HIS A 4 -16.94 -11.46 53.42
C HIS A 4 -17.94 -10.73 52.53
N GLY A 5 -18.35 -11.33 51.40
CA GLY A 5 -19.29 -10.71 50.45
C GLY A 5 -18.76 -9.44 49.76
N GLN A 6 -17.46 -9.16 49.86
CA GLN A 6 -16.89 -7.96 49.26
C GLN A 6 -16.63 -8.14 47.76
N PRO A 7 -16.93 -7.13 46.92
CA PRO A 7 -16.73 -7.23 45.48
C PRO A 7 -15.26 -7.27 45.08
N ARG A 8 -14.37 -6.71 45.91
CA ARG A 8 -12.93 -6.58 45.65
C ARG A 8 -12.12 -6.92 46.90
N ALA A 9 -10.92 -7.47 46.72
CA ALA A 9 -9.92 -7.58 47.77
C ALA A 9 -8.89 -6.45 47.61
N ARG A 10 -8.36 -5.94 48.72
CA ARG A 10 -7.36 -4.86 48.71
C ARG A 10 -6.16 -5.30 49.55
N MET A 11 -4.95 -5.02 49.07
CA MET A 11 -3.70 -5.31 49.77
C MET A 11 -2.66 -4.26 49.39
N ARG A 12 -1.89 -3.77 50.36
CA ARG A 12 -0.78 -2.84 50.07
C ARG A 12 0.38 -3.60 49.44
N TYR A 13 1.06 -2.99 48.49
CA TYR A 13 2.24 -3.58 47.87
C TYR A 13 3.38 -3.75 48.89
N SER A 14 3.59 -2.79 49.80
CA SER A 14 4.51 -2.93 50.93
C SER A 14 4.21 -4.17 51.80
N GLU A 15 2.94 -4.40 52.12
CA GLU A 15 2.48 -5.56 52.89
C GLU A 15 2.71 -6.86 52.12
N PHE A 16 2.42 -6.88 50.82
CA PHE A 16 2.69 -8.01 49.96
C PHE A 16 4.19 -8.37 49.94
N CYS A 17 5.09 -7.39 49.78
CA CYS A 17 6.53 -7.62 49.82
C CYS A 17 7.07 -8.02 51.20
N CYS A 18 6.31 -7.75 52.27
CA CYS A 18 6.66 -8.24 53.60
C CYS A 18 6.36 -9.74 53.75
N HIS A 19 5.29 -10.22 53.11
CA HIS A 19 4.85 -11.62 53.22
C HIS A 19 5.39 -12.53 52.10
N ALA A 20 5.65 -11.98 50.92
CA ALA A 20 6.28 -12.68 49.81
C ALA A 20 7.76 -12.25 49.73
N PRO A 21 8.73 -13.18 49.56
CA PRO A 21 10.16 -12.85 49.46
C PRO A 21 10.47 -12.19 48.11
N GLN A 22 9.97 -10.98 47.89
CA GLN A 22 10.13 -10.19 46.67
C GLN A 22 10.76 -8.84 47.01
N THR A 23 11.71 -8.39 46.18
CA THR A 23 12.31 -7.07 46.31
C THR A 23 11.25 -5.98 46.19
N ARG A 24 11.17 -5.09 47.18
CA ARG A 24 10.28 -3.94 47.17
C ARG A 24 10.83 -2.83 46.28
N TYR A 25 10.01 -2.34 45.36
CA TYR A 25 10.32 -1.16 44.54
C TYR A 25 9.51 0.07 44.98
N THR A 26 10.09 1.27 44.95
CA THR A 26 9.41 2.54 45.27
C THR A 26 8.95 3.32 44.04
N GLY A 27 9.32 2.86 42.83
CA GLY A 27 8.81 3.38 41.57
C GLY A 27 7.68 2.54 40.96
N PHE A 28 6.64 3.19 40.42
CA PHE A 28 5.45 2.50 39.88
C PHE A 28 5.78 1.60 38.69
N GLY A 29 6.67 2.05 37.78
CA GLY A 29 7.07 1.27 36.61
C GLY A 29 7.73 -0.08 36.97
N PRO A 30 8.81 -0.09 37.77
CA PRO A 30 9.43 -1.32 38.26
C PRO A 30 8.49 -2.22 39.04
N MET A 31 7.71 -1.67 39.97
CA MET A 31 6.70 -2.41 40.75
C MET A 31 5.68 -3.08 39.81
N ARG A 32 5.08 -2.34 38.86
CA ARG A 32 4.08 -2.87 37.95
C ARG A 32 4.62 -4.01 37.10
N LYS A 33 5.87 -3.90 36.63
CA LYS A 33 6.55 -4.96 35.87
C LYS A 33 6.77 -6.23 36.70
N GLN A 34 7.12 -6.09 37.98
CA GLN A 34 7.25 -7.22 38.90
C GLN A 34 5.89 -7.88 39.14
N MET A 35 4.88 -7.07 39.49
CA MET A 35 3.54 -7.57 39.81
C MET A 35 2.83 -8.20 38.60
N ALA A 36 3.07 -7.70 37.39
CA ALA A 36 2.54 -8.32 36.17
C ALA A 36 2.92 -9.80 36.04
N LYS A 37 4.14 -10.18 36.44
CA LYS A 37 4.59 -11.59 36.41
C LYS A 37 3.84 -12.45 37.42
N VAL A 38 3.55 -11.89 38.59
CA VAL A 38 2.78 -12.57 39.65
C VAL A 38 1.32 -12.71 39.22
N HIS A 39 0.73 -11.67 38.63
CA HIS A 39 -0.69 -11.64 38.29
C HIS A 39 -1.05 -12.39 37.00
N ALA A 40 -0.14 -12.47 36.04
CA ALA A 40 -0.36 -13.14 34.75
C ALA A 40 -0.98 -14.55 34.85
N PRO A 41 -0.45 -15.50 35.67
CA PRO A 41 -1.06 -16.83 35.78
C PRO A 41 -2.47 -16.80 36.41
N HIS A 42 -2.75 -15.86 37.31
CA HIS A 42 -4.05 -15.73 37.95
C HIS A 42 -5.11 -15.09 37.05
N LEU A 43 -4.70 -14.18 36.18
CA LEU A 43 -5.53 -13.64 35.11
C LEU A 43 -5.78 -14.69 34.03
N GLY A 44 -4.73 -15.40 33.59
CA GLY A 44 -4.83 -16.47 32.58
C GLY A 44 -5.71 -17.65 33.02
N SER A 45 -5.73 -17.97 34.32
CA SER A 45 -6.60 -19.02 34.88
C SER A 45 -8.02 -18.54 35.23
N SER A 46 -8.37 -17.27 34.95
CA SER A 46 -9.66 -16.65 35.34
C SER A 46 -9.94 -16.66 36.85
N TYR A 47 -8.89 -16.75 37.69
CA TYR A 47 -9.00 -16.63 39.15
C TYR A 47 -9.17 -15.18 39.57
N LEU A 48 -8.51 -14.26 38.87
CA LEU A 48 -8.71 -12.82 38.95
C LEU A 48 -9.39 -12.35 37.66
N ALA A 49 -10.41 -11.50 37.79
CA ALA A 49 -11.02 -10.80 36.65
C ALA A 49 -10.23 -9.54 36.29
N GLU A 50 -9.71 -8.84 37.29
CA GLU A 50 -9.06 -7.54 37.13
C GLU A 50 -8.08 -7.29 38.28
N VAL A 51 -7.02 -6.54 37.97
CA VAL A 51 -6.09 -5.97 38.95
C VAL A 51 -5.95 -4.47 38.67
N ALA A 52 -6.25 -3.65 39.67
CA ALA A 52 -6.04 -2.21 39.63
C ALA A 52 -5.03 -1.77 40.69
N PHE A 53 -4.37 -0.64 40.45
CA PHE A 53 -3.40 -0.03 41.37
C PHE A 53 -3.83 1.39 41.70
N GLU A 54 -3.95 1.70 42.99
CA GLU A 54 -4.21 3.06 43.47
C GLU A 54 -2.96 3.56 44.21
N ALA A 55 -2.49 4.77 43.89
CA ALA A 55 -1.35 5.37 44.58
C ALA A 55 -1.69 5.63 46.05
N THR A 56 -0.78 5.26 46.95
CA THR A 56 -0.91 5.48 48.39
C THR A 56 0.46 5.76 49.00
N THR A 57 0.51 5.94 50.32
CA THR A 57 1.75 6.08 51.07
C THR A 57 1.84 5.02 52.15
N ASP A 58 3.05 4.54 52.40
CA ASP A 58 3.29 3.62 53.51
C ASP A 58 3.34 4.35 54.86
N ARG A 59 3.64 3.61 55.93
CA ARG A 59 3.71 4.17 57.30
C ARG A 59 4.88 5.14 57.49
N GLU A 60 5.88 5.08 56.62
CA GLU A 60 7.10 5.91 56.65
C GLU A 60 6.97 7.12 55.69
N GLY A 61 5.81 7.29 55.06
CA GLY A 61 5.55 8.38 54.11
C GLY A 61 6.12 8.13 52.70
N SER A 62 6.67 6.95 52.44
CA SER A 62 7.21 6.59 51.12
C SER A 62 6.08 6.23 50.14
N PRO A 63 6.28 6.43 48.83
CA PRO A 63 5.32 6.01 47.81
C PRO A 63 5.05 4.50 47.89
N ASP A 64 3.78 4.14 47.89
CA ASP A 64 3.28 2.76 47.90
C ASP A 64 2.04 2.64 47.02
N TRP A 65 1.55 1.42 46.80
CA TRP A 65 0.35 1.19 46.01
C TRP A 65 -0.60 0.23 46.67
N MET A 66 -1.88 0.57 46.64
CA MET A 66 -2.96 -0.33 46.98
C MET A 66 -3.29 -1.17 45.76
N MET A 67 -3.06 -2.48 45.87
CA MET A 67 -3.46 -3.44 44.85
C MET A 67 -4.90 -3.87 45.11
N VAL A 68 -5.76 -3.70 44.11
CA VAL A 68 -7.18 -3.99 44.18
C VAL A 68 -7.49 -5.13 43.22
N TYR A 69 -8.02 -6.23 43.77
CA TYR A 69 -8.27 -7.48 43.07
C TYR A 69 -9.76 -7.75 42.94
N SER A 70 -10.23 -7.98 41.71
CA SER A 70 -11.59 -8.44 41.43
C SER A 70 -11.59 -9.97 41.28
N PRO A 71 -12.33 -10.75 42.10
CA PRO A 71 -12.41 -12.20 41.95
C PRO A 71 -13.02 -12.60 40.60
N GLY A 72 -12.32 -13.48 39.89
CA GLY A 72 -12.75 -14.00 38.59
C GLY A 72 -13.76 -15.16 38.69
N PRO A 73 -14.30 -15.61 37.54
CA PRO A 73 -15.29 -16.68 37.49
C PRO A 73 -14.83 -17.97 38.18
N LYS A 74 -13.56 -18.37 37.98
CA LYS A 74 -13.01 -19.60 38.57
C LYS A 74 -12.99 -19.53 40.10
N ALA A 75 -12.51 -18.42 40.66
CA ALA A 75 -12.45 -18.23 42.11
C ALA A 75 -13.84 -18.26 42.76
N ARG A 76 -14.86 -17.70 42.08
CA ARG A 76 -16.25 -17.72 42.55
C ARG A 76 -16.83 -19.13 42.51
N ALA A 77 -16.61 -19.87 41.42
CA ALA A 77 -17.06 -21.24 41.26
C ALA A 77 -16.45 -22.17 42.32
N GLU A 78 -15.13 -22.11 42.51
CA GLU A 78 -14.44 -22.89 43.54
C GLU A 78 -14.89 -22.52 44.96
N PHE A 79 -15.04 -21.22 45.27
CA PHE A 79 -15.53 -20.78 46.57
C PHE A 79 -16.96 -21.27 46.83
N GLN A 80 -17.84 -21.23 45.83
CA GLN A 80 -19.20 -21.74 45.92
C GLN A 80 -19.23 -23.26 46.12
N ALA A 81 -18.40 -24.00 45.37
CA ALA A 81 -18.27 -25.45 45.51
C ALA A 81 -17.75 -25.83 46.90
N PHE A 82 -16.77 -25.08 47.42
CA PHE A 82 -16.16 -25.33 48.72
C PHE A 82 -17.05 -24.94 49.91
N THR A 83 -17.91 -23.93 49.76
CA THR A 83 -18.79 -23.45 50.85
C THR A 83 -20.14 -24.15 50.91
N ARG A 84 -20.57 -24.88 49.87
CA ARG A 84 -21.69 -25.82 49.97
C ARG A 84 -21.20 -27.08 50.70
N LYS A 85 -21.86 -27.42 51.83
CA LYS A 85 -21.55 -28.56 52.70
C LYS A 85 -21.31 -29.86 51.91
N GLY A 86 -20.06 -30.35 51.96
CA GLY A 86 -19.67 -31.72 51.57
C GLY A 86 -18.63 -31.79 50.45
N GLY A 87 -17.34 -31.67 50.78
CA GLY A 87 -16.25 -32.12 49.88
C GLY A 87 -15.75 -33.52 50.24
N PRO A 88 -14.71 -34.08 49.57
CA PRO A 88 -14.20 -33.79 48.23
C PRO A 88 -14.06 -35.07 47.35
N VAL A 89 -14.02 -34.91 46.02
CA VAL A 89 -13.03 -35.62 45.17
C VAL A 89 -12.69 -34.72 43.97
N PRO A 90 -11.40 -34.38 43.74
CA PRO A 90 -10.91 -33.87 42.48
C PRO A 90 -10.42 -35.05 41.62
N ARG A 91 -11.00 -35.26 40.43
CA ARG A 91 -10.36 -35.98 39.33
C ARG A 91 -10.83 -35.40 38.00
N ASP A 92 -9.86 -35.26 37.12
CA ASP A 92 -9.93 -34.81 35.73
C ASP A 92 -11.27 -35.11 35.06
N ILE A 93 -12.05 -34.07 34.77
CA ILE A 93 -13.02 -34.08 33.68
C ILE A 93 -12.75 -32.83 32.84
N GLU A 94 -12.13 -33.13 31.70
CA GLU A 94 -12.15 -32.39 30.45
C GLU A 94 -13.46 -31.64 30.16
N LEU A 95 -13.29 -30.47 29.53
CA LEU A 95 -14.18 -29.94 28.48
C LEU A 95 -15.67 -30.31 28.56
N ALA A 96 -16.42 -29.59 29.39
CA ALA A 96 -17.83 -29.20 29.20
C ALA A 96 -18.25 -28.54 30.53
N LEU A 97 -18.58 -27.26 30.63
CA LEU A 97 -19.71 -26.61 29.97
C LEU A 97 -19.38 -25.11 29.92
N PHE A 98 -18.98 -24.65 28.74
CA PHE A 98 -19.22 -23.26 28.34
C PHE A 98 -20.73 -23.14 28.14
N GLU A 99 -21.41 -22.44 29.04
CA GLU A 99 -22.51 -21.60 28.58
C GLU A 99 -21.82 -20.33 28.08
N PRO A 100 -21.76 -20.09 26.76
CA PRO A 100 -21.23 -18.84 26.26
C PRO A 100 -22.12 -17.73 26.82
N LYS A 101 -21.51 -16.82 27.59
CA LYS A 101 -21.96 -15.42 27.63
C LYS A 101 -22.36 -15.07 26.19
N PRO A 102 -23.52 -14.44 25.91
CA PRO A 102 -23.86 -14.08 24.54
C PRO A 102 -22.63 -13.41 23.97
N GLU A 103 -22.03 -14.08 22.98
CA GLU A 103 -20.97 -13.51 22.18
C GLU A 103 -21.53 -12.15 21.75
N PRO A 104 -20.75 -11.05 21.82
CA PRO A 104 -21.11 -9.95 20.93
C PRO A 104 -21.31 -10.61 19.57
N GLU A 105 -22.49 -10.43 18.97
CA GLU A 105 -22.80 -10.97 17.62
C GLU A 105 -21.52 -10.91 16.81
N PRO A 106 -21.10 -12.01 16.15
CA PRO A 106 -19.80 -12.05 15.48
C PRO A 106 -19.68 -10.75 14.71
N GLU A 107 -18.79 -9.85 15.19
CA GLU A 107 -18.59 -8.57 14.52
C GLU A 107 -18.35 -8.97 13.07
N PRO A 108 -19.17 -8.45 12.13
CA PRO A 108 -19.16 -8.94 10.77
C PRO A 108 -17.71 -9.03 10.32
N GLU A 109 -17.31 -10.18 9.77
CA GLU A 109 -15.90 -10.36 9.41
C GLU A 109 -15.44 -9.13 8.63
N PRO A 110 -14.27 -8.55 8.97
CA PRO A 110 -13.85 -7.31 8.35
C PRO A 110 -13.84 -7.51 6.84
N THR A 111 -14.71 -6.79 6.14
CA THR A 111 -14.90 -6.94 4.69
C THR A 111 -14.36 -5.71 3.97
N GLY A 112 -13.69 -5.93 2.84
CA GLY A 112 -13.10 -4.84 2.05
C GLY A 112 -12.08 -4.01 2.83
N LEU A 113 -12.34 -2.71 2.95
CA LEU A 113 -11.42 -1.73 3.53
C LEU A 113 -11.09 -1.99 5.00
N GLU A 114 -12.00 -2.56 5.79
CA GLU A 114 -11.73 -2.88 7.19
C GLU A 114 -10.61 -3.91 7.32
N LYS A 115 -10.60 -4.91 6.43
CA LYS A 115 -9.57 -5.94 6.39
C LYS A 115 -8.21 -5.34 6.03
N GLU A 116 -8.18 -4.45 5.04
CA GLU A 116 -6.97 -3.75 4.61
C GLU A 116 -6.35 -2.90 5.72
N LEU A 117 -7.19 -2.24 6.54
CA LEU A 117 -6.75 -1.48 7.71
C LEU A 117 -6.20 -2.40 8.80
N VAL A 118 -6.87 -3.52 9.06
CA VAL A 118 -6.46 -4.51 10.08
C VAL A 118 -5.13 -5.18 9.70
N GLU A 119 -4.93 -5.53 8.43
CA GLU A 119 -3.66 -6.07 7.92
C GLU A 119 -2.49 -5.10 8.11
N ARG A 120 -2.77 -3.80 8.16
CA ARG A 120 -1.79 -2.72 8.41
C ARG A 120 -1.64 -2.37 9.89
N GLY A 121 -2.29 -3.14 10.78
CA GLY A 121 -2.13 -3.04 12.23
C GLY A 121 -3.16 -2.15 12.93
N VAL A 122 -4.20 -1.68 12.24
CA VAL A 122 -5.33 -0.99 12.89
C VAL A 122 -6.18 -2.03 13.64
N THR A 123 -6.66 -1.73 14.84
CA THR A 123 -7.53 -2.66 15.57
C THR A 123 -8.89 -2.77 14.86
N ARG A 124 -9.55 -3.94 14.92
CA ARG A 124 -10.84 -4.17 14.25
C ARG A 124 -11.90 -3.11 14.58
N VAL A 125 -12.03 -2.79 15.87
CA VAL A 125 -12.95 -1.75 16.37
C VAL A 125 -12.67 -0.40 15.70
N VAL A 126 -11.40 0.02 15.63
CA VAL A 126 -11.03 1.28 15.00
C VAL A 126 -11.21 1.22 13.49
N ALA A 127 -10.93 0.10 12.84
CA ALA A 127 -11.13 -0.07 11.40
C ALA A 127 -12.61 0.06 11.02
N ALA A 128 -13.50 -0.57 11.77
CA ALA A 128 -14.96 -0.48 11.58
C ALA A 128 -15.47 0.96 11.82
N GLU A 129 -14.99 1.63 12.87
CA GLU A 129 -15.30 3.05 13.11
C GLU A 129 -14.88 3.93 11.93
N LEU A 130 -13.65 3.74 11.42
CA LEU A 130 -13.13 4.56 10.33
C LEU A 130 -13.90 4.35 9.03
N VAL A 131 -14.23 3.10 8.68
CA VAL A 131 -15.00 2.80 7.46
C VAL A 131 -16.43 3.33 7.53
N ARG A 132 -17.03 3.36 8.73
CA ARG A 132 -18.35 3.94 8.95
C ARG A 132 -18.34 5.47 8.84
N ASP A 133 -17.35 6.13 9.44
CA ASP A 133 -17.37 7.57 9.69
C ASP A 133 -16.59 8.38 8.63
N VAL A 134 -15.75 7.73 7.82
CA VAL A 134 -14.86 8.39 6.84
C VAL A 134 -15.13 7.86 5.42
N PRO A 135 -15.21 8.74 4.39
CA PRO A 135 -15.38 8.30 3.01
C PRO A 135 -14.28 7.34 2.56
N ALA A 136 -14.67 6.28 1.85
CA ALA A 136 -13.77 5.23 1.34
C ALA A 136 -12.57 5.78 0.55
N GLU A 137 -12.77 6.81 -0.27
CA GLU A 137 -11.69 7.45 -1.05
C GLU A 137 -10.61 8.08 -0.18
N ARG A 138 -10.99 8.66 0.96
CA ARG A 138 -10.03 9.24 1.91
C ARG A 138 -9.25 8.15 2.62
N ILE A 139 -9.90 7.04 2.97
CA ILE A 139 -9.24 5.87 3.56
C ILE A 139 -8.19 5.33 2.58
N ARG A 140 -8.58 5.08 1.33
CA ARG A 140 -7.70 4.60 0.25
C ARG A 140 -6.48 5.51 0.05
N ARG A 141 -6.70 6.82 -0.06
CA ARG A 141 -5.60 7.79 -0.19
C ARG A 141 -4.61 7.71 0.98
N GLN A 142 -5.10 7.64 2.22
CA GLN A 142 -4.22 7.60 3.39
C GLN A 142 -3.49 6.25 3.50
N VAL A 143 -4.14 5.15 3.08
CA VAL A 143 -3.51 3.84 2.96
C VAL A 143 -2.32 3.91 1.99
N GLU A 144 -2.49 4.46 0.79
CA GLU A 144 -1.40 4.62 -0.17
C GLU A 144 -0.24 5.48 0.38
N VAL A 145 -0.55 6.59 1.06
CA VAL A 145 0.45 7.48 1.65
C VAL A 145 1.26 6.77 2.74
N VAL A 146 0.59 6.01 3.61
CA VAL A 146 1.25 5.28 4.70
C VAL A 146 2.08 4.12 4.17
N ASP A 147 1.59 3.40 3.16
CA ASP A 147 2.34 2.33 2.50
C ASP A 147 3.64 2.90 1.86
N TRP A 148 3.56 4.04 1.16
CA TRP A 148 4.75 4.72 0.64
C TRP A 148 5.69 5.21 1.75
N LEU A 149 5.17 5.71 2.88
CA LEU A 149 5.99 6.12 4.02
C LEU A 149 6.72 4.92 4.66
N ARG A 150 6.07 3.77 4.72
CA ARG A 150 6.68 2.52 5.21
C ARG A 150 7.83 2.08 4.32
N GLU A 151 7.66 2.15 3.01
CA GLU A 151 8.68 1.76 2.03
C GLU A 151 9.87 2.74 1.98
N THR A 152 9.59 4.04 1.92
CA THR A 152 10.63 5.06 1.72
C THR A 152 11.27 5.54 3.01
N LYS A 153 10.54 5.52 4.13
CA LYS A 153 10.97 6.07 5.42
C LYS A 153 10.56 5.18 6.60
N PRO A 154 11.03 3.92 6.66
CA PRO A 154 10.60 2.94 7.68
C PRO A 154 10.90 3.36 9.13
N LYS A 155 11.90 4.22 9.35
CA LYS A 155 12.25 4.72 10.70
C LYS A 155 11.31 5.81 11.21
N ARG A 156 10.43 6.37 10.36
CA ARG A 156 9.58 7.51 10.71
C ARG A 156 8.31 7.10 11.45
N VAL A 157 7.86 5.85 11.29
CA VAL A 157 6.62 5.35 11.88
C VAL A 157 6.93 4.14 12.76
N LYS A 158 6.83 4.32 14.09
CA LYS A 158 7.03 3.22 15.07
C LYS A 158 5.86 2.26 15.14
N ASP A 159 4.65 2.79 14.98
CA ASP A 159 3.39 2.03 14.99
C ASP A 159 2.58 2.44 13.77
N LEU A 160 2.55 1.56 12.78
CA LEU A 160 1.91 1.81 11.48
C LEU A 160 0.39 1.93 11.63
N GLY A 161 -0.22 1.10 12.47
CA GLY A 161 -1.66 1.07 12.67
C GLY A 161 -2.17 2.31 13.40
N ALA A 162 -1.51 2.70 14.48
CA ALA A 162 -1.86 3.92 15.20
C ALA A 162 -1.67 5.17 14.33
N TYR A 163 -0.59 5.22 13.54
CA TYR A 163 -0.34 6.32 12.62
C TYR A 163 -1.38 6.39 11.49
N LEU A 164 -1.74 5.25 10.89
CA LEU A 164 -2.74 5.16 9.84
C LEU A 164 -4.12 5.61 10.35
N ALA A 165 -4.53 5.17 11.54
CA ALA A 165 -5.78 5.62 12.14
C ALA A 165 -5.79 7.13 12.39
N ASP A 166 -4.68 7.71 12.86
CA ASP A 166 -4.57 9.16 13.10
C ASP A 166 -4.58 9.96 11.78
N ALA A 167 -3.86 9.46 10.76
CA ALA A 167 -3.81 10.08 9.43
C ALA A 167 -5.18 10.08 8.76
N ILE A 168 -5.95 8.99 8.90
CA ILE A 168 -7.33 8.91 8.39
C ILE A 168 -8.22 9.89 9.14
N ARG A 169 -8.18 9.95 10.48
CA ARG A 169 -9.03 10.86 11.28
C ARG A 169 -8.73 12.34 11.03
N LYS A 170 -7.46 12.70 10.93
CA LYS A 170 -7.00 14.11 10.83
C LYS A 170 -6.79 14.60 9.40
N ASP A 171 -6.97 13.73 8.41
CA ASP A 171 -6.70 14.00 6.99
C ASP A 171 -5.31 14.57 6.73
N PHE A 172 -4.28 13.82 7.10
CA PHE A 172 -2.92 14.29 6.89
C PHE A 172 -2.66 14.60 5.41
N ALA A 173 -2.03 15.75 5.15
CA ALA A 173 -1.61 16.11 3.81
C ALA A 173 -0.54 15.12 3.30
N ALA A 174 -0.58 14.85 2.00
CA ALA A 174 0.43 14.02 1.35
C ALA A 174 1.83 14.61 1.59
N PRO A 175 2.81 13.81 2.03
CA PRO A 175 4.18 14.27 2.20
C PRO A 175 4.79 14.77 0.89
N ALA A 176 5.71 15.72 0.96
CA ALA A 176 6.46 16.17 -0.21
C ALA A 176 7.15 14.98 -0.91
N GLY A 177 6.88 14.83 -2.21
CA GLY A 177 7.40 13.75 -3.05
C GLY A 177 6.54 12.49 -3.11
N PHE A 178 5.42 12.42 -2.37
CA PHE A 178 4.44 11.36 -2.58
C PHE A 178 3.74 11.56 -3.92
N LYS A 179 3.87 10.58 -4.81
CA LYS A 179 3.03 10.45 -6.00
C LYS A 179 2.03 9.33 -5.75
N GLY A 180 0.74 9.63 -5.91
CA GLY A 180 -0.32 8.62 -5.77
C GLY A 180 -0.18 7.50 -6.78
N GLN A 181 -0.81 6.35 -6.54
CA GLN A 181 -0.76 5.24 -7.48
C GLN A 181 -1.29 5.65 -8.87
N ALA A 182 -2.39 6.41 -8.89
CA ALA A 182 -2.97 6.94 -10.13
C ALA A 182 -1.99 7.84 -10.90
N GLU A 183 -1.33 8.78 -10.22
CA GLU A 183 -0.34 9.68 -10.83
C GLU A 183 0.87 8.92 -11.40
N ARG A 184 1.32 7.86 -10.72
CA ARG A 184 2.40 7.00 -11.22
C ARG A 184 1.96 6.20 -12.45
N ALA A 185 0.76 5.65 -12.42
CA ALA A 185 0.21 4.89 -13.54
C ALA A 185 0.01 5.78 -14.78
N GLU A 186 -0.48 7.01 -14.59
CA GLU A 186 -0.59 8.01 -15.66
C GLU A 186 0.78 8.39 -16.22
N ALA A 187 1.76 8.67 -15.35
CA ALA A 187 3.12 9.01 -15.77
C ALA A 187 3.81 7.87 -16.51
N GLU A 188 3.57 6.62 -16.09
CA GLU A 188 4.10 5.44 -16.77
C GLU A 188 3.39 5.21 -18.11
N ALA A 189 2.07 5.41 -18.19
CA ALA A 189 1.32 5.31 -19.42
C ALA A 189 1.74 6.36 -20.45
N THR A 190 1.96 7.61 -20.03
CA THR A 190 2.48 8.67 -20.92
C THR A 190 3.90 8.37 -21.36
N ALA A 191 4.79 7.95 -20.45
CA ALA A 191 6.15 7.58 -20.82
C ALA A 191 6.19 6.40 -21.81
N ARG A 192 5.34 5.39 -21.62
CA ARG A 192 5.19 4.27 -22.57
C ARG A 192 4.67 4.74 -23.93
N ALA A 193 3.64 5.58 -23.94
CA ALA A 193 3.11 6.13 -25.19
C ALA A 193 4.14 6.98 -25.94
N GLU A 194 4.93 7.79 -25.24
CA GLU A 194 6.03 8.56 -25.82
C GLU A 194 7.12 7.65 -26.39
N GLN A 195 7.49 6.58 -25.66
CA GLN A 195 8.46 5.59 -26.15
C GLN A 195 7.96 4.89 -27.41
N ASP A 196 6.71 4.46 -27.43
CA ASP A 196 6.08 3.82 -28.58
C ASP A 196 6.04 4.78 -29.78
N GLN A 197 5.67 6.04 -29.57
CA GLN A 197 5.70 7.06 -30.61
C GLN A 197 7.12 7.32 -31.15
N GLN A 198 8.11 7.41 -30.27
CA GLN A 198 9.52 7.57 -30.67
C GLN A 198 10.03 6.37 -31.46
N GLU A 199 9.67 5.15 -31.04
CA GLU A 199 10.04 3.94 -31.77
C GLU A 199 9.36 3.88 -33.14
N GLN A 200 8.06 4.18 -33.21
CA GLN A 200 7.34 4.24 -34.47
C GLN A 200 7.94 5.29 -35.41
N ALA A 201 8.25 6.49 -34.91
CA ALA A 201 8.91 7.53 -35.68
C ALA A 201 10.30 7.10 -36.17
N ARG A 202 11.08 6.39 -35.33
CA ARG A 202 12.39 5.84 -35.71
C ARG A 202 12.25 4.78 -36.80
N ARG A 203 11.28 3.87 -36.67
CA ARG A 203 10.99 2.82 -37.66
C ARG A 203 10.51 3.43 -38.98
N ALA A 204 9.65 4.45 -38.94
CA ALA A 204 9.18 5.15 -40.12
C ALA A 204 10.34 5.83 -40.87
N LYS A 205 11.20 6.59 -40.16
CA LYS A 205 12.40 7.20 -40.75
C LYS A 205 13.38 6.18 -41.32
N ALA A 206 13.54 5.03 -40.67
CA ALA A 206 14.40 3.96 -41.16
C ALA A 206 13.85 3.38 -42.48
N ARG A 207 12.54 3.13 -42.57
CA ARG A 207 11.88 2.68 -43.80
C ARG A 207 12.01 3.70 -44.93
N GLU A 208 11.72 4.98 -44.64
CA GLU A 208 11.86 6.06 -45.62
C GLU A 208 13.30 6.14 -46.16
N ARG A 209 14.30 6.00 -45.27
CA ARG A 209 15.70 5.96 -45.68
C ARG A 209 16.01 4.75 -46.56
N GLU A 210 15.54 3.57 -46.20
CA GLU A 210 15.73 2.35 -47.00
C GLU A 210 15.10 2.49 -48.39
N GLU A 211 13.89 3.03 -48.48
CA GLU A 211 13.20 3.30 -49.74
C GLU A 211 13.98 4.30 -50.61
N ARG A 212 14.46 5.40 -50.02
CA ARG A 212 15.30 6.38 -50.72
C ARG A 212 16.62 5.76 -51.18
N ASP A 213 17.23 4.92 -50.36
CA ASP A 213 18.46 4.21 -50.71
C ASP A 213 18.22 3.22 -51.86
N ARG A 214 17.09 2.52 -51.90
CA ARG A 214 16.71 1.64 -53.03
C ARG A 214 16.54 2.42 -54.34
N VAL A 215 15.88 3.58 -54.29
CA VAL A 215 15.73 4.47 -55.46
C VAL A 215 17.10 4.95 -55.95
N ARG A 216 17.97 5.40 -55.03
CA ARG A 216 19.33 5.85 -55.34
C ARG A 216 20.14 4.75 -56.00
N VAL A 217 20.19 3.57 -55.38
CA VAL A 217 20.96 2.41 -55.89
C VAL A 217 20.44 1.98 -57.28
N TYR A 218 19.12 1.96 -57.48
CA TYR A 218 18.54 1.64 -58.78
C TYR A 218 18.96 2.65 -59.87
N TRP A 219 18.91 3.95 -59.56
CA TRP A 219 19.31 5.00 -60.50
C TRP A 219 20.80 4.94 -60.84
N GLU A 220 21.66 4.80 -59.83
CA GLU A 220 23.13 4.77 -60.00
C GLU A 220 23.60 3.53 -60.76
N ALA A 221 22.87 2.41 -60.70
CA ALA A 221 23.19 1.20 -61.44
C ALA A 221 22.85 1.27 -62.95
N LEU A 222 22.06 2.26 -63.39
CA LEU A 222 21.66 2.38 -64.80
C LEU A 222 22.75 3.07 -65.65
N PRO A 223 23.01 2.57 -66.87
CA PRO A 223 23.90 3.27 -67.80
C PRO A 223 23.27 4.60 -68.27
N PRO A 224 24.09 5.58 -68.72
CA PRO A 224 23.63 6.93 -69.06
C PRO A 224 22.46 6.98 -70.07
N GLU A 225 22.46 6.06 -71.04
CA GLU A 225 21.41 5.95 -72.05
C GLU A 225 20.06 5.57 -71.43
N ARG A 226 20.07 4.62 -70.48
CA ARG A 226 18.87 4.20 -69.76
C ARG A 226 18.42 5.24 -68.76
N GLN A 227 19.34 5.97 -68.14
CA GLN A 227 19.03 7.11 -67.27
C GLN A 227 18.27 8.20 -68.05
N ALA A 228 18.75 8.57 -69.24
CA ALA A 228 18.09 9.55 -70.11
C ALA A 228 16.70 9.08 -70.57
N ALA A 229 16.56 7.81 -70.95
CA ALA A 229 15.27 7.21 -71.32
C ALA A 229 14.28 7.21 -70.15
N LEU A 230 14.74 6.90 -68.95
CA LEU A 230 13.91 6.89 -67.74
C LEU A 230 13.46 8.31 -67.37
N ASP A 231 14.33 9.31 -67.46
CA ASP A 231 13.95 10.70 -67.26
C ASP A 231 12.89 11.17 -68.27
N ALA A 232 13.03 10.80 -69.54
CA ALA A 232 12.04 11.11 -70.57
C ALA A 232 10.70 10.41 -70.30
N ALA A 233 10.72 9.15 -69.90
CA ALA A 233 9.53 8.39 -69.51
C ALA A 233 8.87 8.96 -68.25
N ALA A 234 9.67 9.39 -67.26
CA ALA A 234 9.19 10.04 -66.04
C ALA A 234 8.46 11.35 -66.34
N LEU A 235 8.99 12.18 -67.24
CA LEU A 235 8.36 13.42 -67.66
C LEU A 235 7.09 13.19 -68.50
N ALA A 236 7.11 12.19 -69.38
CA ALA A 236 5.96 11.84 -70.22
C ALA A 236 4.79 11.27 -69.40
N GLY A 237 5.09 10.52 -68.34
CA GLY A 237 4.12 9.94 -67.41
C GLY A 237 3.93 10.71 -66.10
N ALA A 238 4.32 11.99 -66.08
CA ALA A 238 4.07 12.92 -64.97
C ALA A 238 2.63 13.47 -65.03
N ASP A 239 2.13 13.96 -63.90
CA ASP A 239 0.86 14.70 -63.88
C ASP A 239 0.96 15.95 -64.76
N PRO A 240 -0.11 16.34 -65.49
CA PRO A 240 -0.12 17.56 -66.30
C PRO A 240 0.34 18.81 -65.54
N ALA A 241 0.03 18.94 -64.25
CA ALA A 241 0.45 20.06 -63.41
C ALA A 241 1.97 20.06 -63.16
N ASP A 242 2.54 18.91 -62.80
CA ASP A 242 3.98 18.78 -62.55
C ASP A 242 4.80 18.97 -63.83
N ARG A 243 4.27 18.49 -64.95
CA ARG A 243 4.88 18.69 -66.28
C ARG A 243 4.86 20.16 -66.67
N ALA A 244 3.73 20.85 -66.51
CA ALA A 244 3.62 22.28 -66.76
C ALA A 244 4.58 23.08 -65.87
N ALA A 245 4.72 22.71 -64.59
CA ALA A 245 5.67 23.32 -63.67
C ALA A 245 7.12 23.12 -64.12
N TYR A 246 7.49 21.92 -64.59
CA TYR A 246 8.81 21.65 -65.14
C TYR A 246 9.10 22.46 -66.41
N GLU A 247 8.12 22.58 -67.31
CA GLU A 247 8.24 23.33 -68.58
C GLU A 247 8.30 24.85 -68.33
N ALA A 248 7.57 25.36 -67.35
CA ALA A 248 7.57 26.77 -66.95
C ALA A 248 8.80 27.18 -66.12
N ALA A 249 9.56 26.22 -65.59
CA ALA A 249 10.75 26.49 -64.78
C ALA A 249 11.89 27.08 -65.63
N THR A 250 12.13 28.39 -65.48
CA THR A 250 13.20 29.13 -66.16
C THR A 250 14.55 28.99 -65.47
N ALA A 251 14.55 28.83 -64.14
CA ALA A 251 15.78 28.65 -63.36
C ALA A 251 16.37 27.23 -63.53
N PRO A 252 17.63 27.08 -63.96
CA PRO A 252 18.25 25.77 -64.19
C PRO A 252 18.26 24.86 -62.95
N GLN A 253 18.44 25.45 -61.77
CA GLN A 253 18.45 24.71 -60.49
C GLN A 253 17.07 24.13 -60.16
N VAL A 254 16.02 24.93 -60.32
CA VAL A 254 14.62 24.51 -60.11
C VAL A 254 14.25 23.41 -61.09
N ARG A 255 14.61 23.57 -62.37
CA ARG A 255 14.35 22.56 -63.41
C ARG A 255 15.05 21.23 -63.12
N ARG A 256 16.28 21.26 -62.61
CA ARG A 256 17.01 20.06 -62.18
C ARG A 256 16.35 19.37 -60.98
N MET A 257 15.88 20.14 -60.01
CA MET A 257 15.18 19.63 -58.83
C MET A 257 13.85 18.95 -59.20
N LEU A 258 13.03 19.61 -60.04
CA LEU A 258 11.75 19.07 -60.51
C LEU A 258 11.94 17.79 -61.32
N ARG A 259 12.93 17.76 -62.22
CA ARG A 259 13.31 16.53 -62.96
C ARG A 259 13.68 15.39 -62.01
N ALA A 260 14.49 15.67 -60.99
CA ALA A 260 14.86 14.67 -60.00
C ALA A 260 13.65 14.14 -59.23
N GLY A 261 12.71 15.01 -58.82
CA GLY A 261 11.46 14.60 -58.16
C GLY A 261 10.58 13.70 -59.04
N LEU A 262 10.36 14.09 -60.30
CA LEU A 262 9.59 13.31 -61.28
C LEU A 262 10.21 11.94 -61.54
N ARG A 263 11.54 11.91 -61.70
CA ARG A 263 12.31 10.68 -61.86
C ARG A 263 12.17 9.78 -60.65
N ASP A 264 12.42 10.29 -59.44
CA ASP A 264 12.38 9.49 -58.22
C ASP A 264 10.97 8.93 -57.98
N ALA A 265 9.92 9.69 -58.29
CA ALA A 265 8.53 9.20 -58.27
C ALA A 265 8.26 8.11 -59.32
N HIS A 266 8.84 8.21 -60.52
CA HIS A 266 8.74 7.18 -61.55
C HIS A 266 9.49 5.90 -61.14
N ILE A 267 10.70 6.02 -60.58
CA ILE A 267 11.48 4.88 -60.07
C ILE A 267 10.74 4.19 -58.91
N ARG A 268 10.14 4.94 -57.98
CA ARG A 268 9.31 4.38 -56.91
C ARG A 268 8.18 3.51 -57.46
N ARG A 269 7.46 3.99 -58.48
CA ARG A 269 6.42 3.20 -59.19
C ARG A 269 6.98 1.91 -59.80
N LEU A 270 8.14 1.97 -60.45
CA LEU A 270 8.79 0.78 -61.02
C LEU A 270 9.22 -0.25 -59.96
N LEU A 271 9.63 0.22 -58.78
CA LEU A 271 10.07 -0.62 -57.66
C LEU A 271 8.92 -1.08 -56.74
N GLY A 272 7.68 -0.67 -57.01
CA GLY A 272 6.52 -0.97 -56.16
C GLY A 272 6.58 -0.28 -54.78
N LEU A 273 7.29 0.84 -54.67
CA LEU A 273 7.41 1.63 -53.46
C LEU A 273 6.26 2.64 -53.35
N PRO A 274 5.87 3.05 -52.11
CA PRO A 274 4.89 4.11 -51.93
C PRO A 274 5.34 5.43 -52.58
N ALA A 275 4.37 6.28 -52.93
CA ALA A 275 4.66 7.63 -53.39
C ALA A 275 5.41 8.39 -52.28
N ALA A 276 6.26 9.36 -52.66
CA ALA A 276 6.82 10.26 -51.66
C ALA A 276 5.69 11.14 -51.13
N ASP A 277 5.56 11.21 -49.80
CA ASP A 277 4.80 12.25 -49.11
C ASP A 277 5.52 13.61 -49.19
#